data_AF-A0A6M4P519-F1
#
_entry.id   AF-A0A6M4P519-F1
#
_cell.length_a   1.000
_cell.length_b   1.000
_cell.length_c   1.000
_cell.angle_alpha   90.00
_cell.angle_beta   90.00
_cell.angle_gamma   90.00
#
_symmetry.space_group_name_H-M   'P 1'
#
loop_
_entity.id
_entity.type
_entity.pdbx_description
1 polymer ?
#
loop_
_entity_poly.entity_id
_entity_poly.type
_entity_poly.pdbx_seq_one_letter_code
_entity_poly.pdbx_strand_id
1 'polypeptide(L)'
;MSKLALKTASVLAFERNLDVSDAYLWQTDSQAADKAALPSPVVIKEKSVRGTISNRLKNAITNDPAKLDAETEKANLQKVDSASLDENNDTLVARFSLKVLPFTGKPNVCNDQDYQQALEQVVTDYISTQGVDELARRYAINVLNARWLWRNRVGTESINVTVKCNGKTISVDDAKTYGLKDFNSDDAHIKQVADWIKAGLNGDEFIILYVEAQAIIGYGQEVYPSQELILDTGSKKSKVLYRVSDKKGSEDNAGMHSQKVSNAIRTIDTWYPDAQFPIAIEPYGAVTTLGTAFRQPKAKMDFYTLFDNWVLKGDAPDVEQQHYVMGVLIRGGVFGASGKE
;
A
#
# COMPACT_ATOMS: atom_id res chain seq x y z
N MET A 1 9.02 29.52 -38.45
CA MET A 1 9.09 29.79 -37.00
C MET A 1 9.68 28.56 -36.35
N SER A 2 10.81 28.68 -35.65
CA SER A 2 11.40 27.54 -34.92
C SER A 2 10.42 27.13 -33.82
N LYS A 3 9.92 25.89 -33.88
CA LYS A 3 9.14 25.31 -32.79
C LYS A 3 10.00 25.40 -31.54
N LEU A 4 9.61 26.19 -30.55
CA LEU A 4 10.31 26.24 -29.25
C LEU A 4 10.40 24.78 -28.75
N ALA A 5 11.59 24.37 -28.33
CA ALA A 5 11.76 23.04 -27.76
C ALA A 5 10.85 22.91 -26.53
N LEU A 6 10.06 21.84 -26.47
CA LEU A 6 9.15 21.55 -25.38
C LEU A 6 9.95 21.45 -24.06
N LYS A 7 9.39 21.95 -22.95
CA LYS A 7 10.03 21.94 -21.63
C LYS A 7 9.08 21.35 -20.58
N THR A 8 9.64 20.82 -19.50
CA THR A 8 8.87 20.34 -18.35
C THR A 8 8.04 21.46 -17.70
N ALA A 9 6.80 21.16 -17.35
CA ALA A 9 5.97 22.02 -16.51
C ALA A 9 6.56 22.15 -15.09
N SER A 10 6.63 23.38 -14.55
CA SER A 10 7.10 23.60 -13.17
C SER A 10 6.03 23.29 -12.12
N VAL A 11 4.76 23.20 -12.53
CA VAL A 11 3.66 22.72 -11.70
C VAL A 11 2.94 21.60 -12.46
N LEU A 12 3.02 20.39 -11.93
CA LEU A 12 2.36 19.21 -12.48
C LEU A 12 1.84 18.36 -11.31
N ALA A 13 0.56 18.01 -11.33
CA ALA A 13 -0.04 17.13 -10.31
C ALA A 13 -1.10 16.22 -10.89
N PHE A 14 -1.11 14.98 -10.42
CA PHE A 14 -2.08 13.93 -10.74
C PHE A 14 -2.76 13.46 -9.46
N GLU A 15 -4.09 13.33 -9.49
CA GLU A 15 -4.84 12.58 -8.50
C GLU A 15 -4.54 11.09 -8.63
N ARG A 16 -4.73 10.35 -7.53
CA ARG A 16 -4.64 8.90 -7.53
C ARG A 16 -5.84 8.30 -8.26
N ASN A 17 -5.61 7.28 -9.09
CA ASN A 17 -6.68 6.53 -9.75
C ASN A 17 -7.19 5.34 -8.94
N LEU A 18 -6.39 4.84 -8.01
CA LEU A 18 -6.78 3.80 -7.06
C LEU A 18 -7.04 4.45 -5.69
N ASP A 19 -8.31 4.76 -5.43
CA ASP A 19 -8.76 5.42 -4.20
C ASP A 19 -9.23 4.39 -3.18
N VAL A 20 -8.38 4.15 -2.19
CA VAL A 20 -8.54 3.09 -1.17
C VAL A 20 -9.03 3.72 0.14
N SER A 21 -10.07 3.15 0.74
CA SER A 21 -10.49 3.53 2.10
C SER A 21 -9.52 3.01 3.17
N ASP A 22 -9.66 3.45 4.42
CA ASP A 22 -9.04 2.74 5.53
C ASP A 22 -9.57 1.30 5.59
N ALA A 23 -8.74 0.38 6.08
CA ALA A 23 -9.18 -0.98 6.36
C ALA A 23 -9.61 -1.11 7.82
N TYR A 24 -10.85 -1.52 8.02
CA TYR A 24 -11.45 -1.73 9.33
C TYR A 24 -11.16 -3.16 9.81
N LEU A 25 -10.72 -3.31 11.06
CA LEU A 25 -10.43 -4.61 11.66
C LEU A 25 -11.56 -5.04 12.59
N TRP A 26 -12.08 -6.22 12.30
CA TRP A 26 -13.15 -6.91 13.00
C TRP A 26 -12.68 -8.32 13.37
N GLN A 27 -13.48 -9.02 14.16
CA GLN A 27 -13.16 -10.34 14.68
C GLN A 27 -14.41 -11.23 14.72
N THR A 28 -14.18 -12.53 14.57
CA THR A 28 -15.21 -13.57 14.66
C THR A 28 -14.57 -14.91 15.03
N ASP A 29 -15.40 -15.91 15.31
CA ASP A 29 -15.00 -17.29 15.54
C ASP A 29 -15.29 -18.11 14.28
N SER A 30 -14.27 -18.76 13.73
CA SER A 30 -14.41 -19.62 12.54
C SER A 30 -15.37 -20.80 12.78
N GLN A 31 -15.56 -21.17 14.05
CA GLN A 31 -16.43 -22.26 14.49
C GLN A 31 -17.82 -21.80 14.95
N ALA A 32 -18.15 -20.51 14.83
CA ALA A 32 -19.45 -19.99 15.25
C ALA A 32 -20.61 -20.75 14.58
N ALA A 33 -21.54 -21.25 15.41
CA ALA A 33 -22.71 -21.99 14.93
C ALA A 33 -23.62 -21.13 14.04
N ASP A 34 -23.70 -19.82 14.35
CA ASP A 34 -24.39 -18.84 13.52
C ASP A 34 -23.38 -18.07 12.67
N LYS A 35 -23.13 -18.55 11.45
CA LYS A 35 -22.30 -17.84 10.46
C LYS A 35 -22.92 -16.53 9.96
N ALA A 36 -24.17 -16.23 10.29
CA ALA A 36 -24.81 -14.96 9.98
C ALA A 36 -24.59 -13.88 11.05
N ALA A 37 -24.02 -14.24 12.20
CA ALA A 37 -23.64 -13.28 13.23
C ALA A 37 -22.67 -12.23 12.66
N LEU A 38 -22.97 -10.94 12.88
CA LEU A 38 -22.09 -9.87 12.44
C LEU A 38 -20.78 -9.91 13.25
N PRO A 39 -19.61 -9.77 12.60
CA PRO A 39 -18.35 -9.73 13.32
C PRO A 39 -18.31 -8.49 14.23
N SER A 40 -17.62 -8.59 15.37
CA SER A 40 -17.44 -7.48 16.32
C SER A 40 -16.12 -6.74 16.01
N PRO A 41 -15.97 -5.45 16.38
CA PRO A 41 -14.74 -4.72 16.07
C PRO A 41 -13.57 -5.24 16.91
N VAL A 42 -12.35 -5.14 16.37
CA VAL A 42 -11.13 -5.27 17.18
C VAL A 42 -10.89 -3.96 17.91
N VAL A 43 -10.73 -4.04 19.22
CA VAL A 43 -10.56 -2.87 20.09
C VAL A 43 -9.10 -2.70 20.51
N ILE A 44 -8.58 -1.49 20.39
CA ILE A 44 -7.27 -1.08 20.89
C ILE A 44 -7.35 -0.89 22.41
N LYS A 45 -6.45 -1.55 23.14
CA LYS A 45 -6.33 -1.48 24.59
C LYS A 45 -4.95 -0.93 24.96
N GLU A 46 -4.89 -0.02 25.94
CA GLU A 46 -3.64 0.41 26.55
C GLU A 46 -3.16 -0.66 27.55
N LYS A 47 -1.86 -0.97 27.53
CA LYS A 47 -1.22 -1.76 28.58
C LYS A 47 0.12 -1.16 29.01
N SER A 48 0.48 -1.41 30.26
CA SER A 48 1.79 -1.07 30.81
C SER A 48 2.72 -2.27 30.66
N VAL A 49 3.92 -2.04 30.12
CA VAL A 49 4.95 -3.06 29.94
C VAL A 49 6.24 -2.64 30.63
N ARG A 50 6.95 -3.61 31.22
CA ARG A 50 8.31 -3.42 31.72
C ARG A 50 9.27 -4.03 30.70
N GLY A 51 9.86 -3.18 29.87
CA GLY A 51 10.87 -3.59 28.91
C GLY A 51 12.20 -3.87 29.59
N THR A 52 13.11 -4.49 28.84
CA THR A 52 14.54 -4.58 29.17
C THR A 52 15.31 -3.52 28.40
N ILE A 53 16.48 -3.12 28.90
CA ILE A 53 17.43 -2.32 28.13
C ILE A 53 18.08 -3.23 27.09
N SER A 54 17.70 -3.05 25.83
CA SER A 54 18.11 -3.92 24.71
C SER A 54 18.68 -3.15 23.52
N ASN A 55 18.73 -1.81 23.60
CA ASN A 55 19.42 -0.99 22.62
C ASN A 55 20.94 -1.12 22.79
N ARG A 56 21.69 -0.90 21.70
CA ARG A 56 23.16 -0.87 21.75
C ARG A 56 23.62 0.25 22.69
N LEU A 57 24.29 -0.12 23.77
CA LEU A 57 24.86 0.80 24.74
C LEU A 57 26.24 1.28 24.29
N LYS A 58 26.69 2.42 24.84
CA LYS A 58 28.03 2.96 24.55
C LYS A 58 29.10 2.07 25.16
N ASN A 59 30.27 1.99 24.52
CA ASN A 59 31.40 1.18 25.00
C ASN A 59 31.82 1.48 26.45
N ALA A 60 31.69 2.75 26.88
CA ALA A 60 31.99 3.16 28.25
C ALA A 60 31.09 2.50 29.32
N ILE A 61 29.93 1.97 28.92
CA ILE A 61 29.00 1.22 29.76
C ILE A 61 29.25 -0.28 29.59
N THR A 62 29.39 -0.77 28.36
CA THR A 62 29.51 -2.21 28.09
C THR A 62 30.85 -2.81 28.51
N ASN A 63 31.92 -2.00 28.61
CA ASN A 63 33.24 -2.47 29.04
C ASN A 63 33.42 -2.50 30.57
N ASP A 64 32.41 -2.07 31.32
CA ASP A 64 32.42 -1.97 32.78
C ASP A 64 31.25 -2.78 33.33
N PRO A 65 31.49 -3.99 33.87
CA PRO A 65 30.42 -4.88 34.31
C PRO A 65 29.45 -4.22 35.30
N ALA A 66 29.97 -3.44 36.26
CA ALA A 66 29.13 -2.76 37.26
C ALA A 66 28.22 -1.69 36.62
N LYS A 67 28.68 -0.98 35.59
CA LYS A 67 27.83 0.00 34.87
C LYS A 67 26.80 -0.68 33.99
N LEU A 68 27.16 -1.81 33.36
CA LEU A 68 26.22 -2.59 32.58
C LEU A 68 25.11 -3.17 33.45
N ASP A 69 25.46 -3.72 34.61
CA ASP A 69 24.49 -4.22 35.59
C ASP A 69 23.56 -3.09 36.06
N ALA A 70 24.13 -1.94 36.43
CA ALA A 70 23.36 -0.77 36.87
C ALA A 70 22.40 -0.22 35.79
N GLU A 71 22.78 -0.23 34.51
CA GLU A 71 21.86 0.12 33.41
C GLU A 71 20.77 -0.93 33.21
N THR A 72 21.10 -2.21 33.36
CA THR A 72 20.18 -3.34 33.16
C THR A 72 19.12 -3.42 34.26
N GLU A 73 19.45 -3.03 35.49
CA GLU A 73 18.52 -2.97 36.62
C GLU A 73 17.43 -1.89 36.45
N LYS A 74 17.66 -0.86 35.62
CA LYS A 74 16.71 0.22 35.42
C LYS A 74 15.41 -0.30 34.81
N ALA A 75 14.30 -0.07 35.50
CA ALA A 75 12.98 -0.41 35.00
C ALA A 75 12.61 0.46 33.79
N ASN A 76 12.59 -0.12 32.59
CA ASN A 76 12.10 0.53 31.38
C ASN A 76 10.57 0.39 31.28
N LEU A 77 9.86 1.14 32.12
CA LEU A 77 8.40 1.14 32.16
C LEU A 77 7.83 1.95 30.99
N GLN A 78 6.94 1.34 30.21
CA GLN A 78 6.32 1.98 29.05
C GLN A 78 4.82 1.72 29.03
N LYS A 79 4.09 2.68 28.48
CA LYS A 79 2.69 2.48 28.07
C LYS A 79 2.65 2.29 26.56
N VAL A 80 1.89 1.28 26.11
CA VAL A 80 1.72 0.97 24.70
C VAL A 80 0.27 0.65 24.38
N ASP A 81 -0.15 1.01 23.17
CA ASP A 81 -1.36 0.47 22.57
C ASP A 81 -1.10 -0.95 22.04
N SER A 82 -2.08 -1.83 22.23
CA SER A 82 -2.12 -3.17 21.67
C SER A 82 -3.52 -3.52 21.19
N ALA A 83 -3.62 -4.40 20.20
CA ALA A 83 -4.88 -4.91 19.69
C ALA A 83 -4.78 -6.43 19.56
N SER A 84 -5.76 -7.16 20.06
CA SER A 84 -5.81 -8.62 20.00
C SER A 84 -7.24 -9.04 19.73
N LEU A 85 -7.42 -10.22 19.15
CA LEU A 85 -8.74 -10.85 19.17
C LEU A 85 -9.14 -11.14 20.62
N ASP A 86 -10.45 -11.26 20.85
CA ASP A 86 -10.98 -11.76 22.11
C ASP A 86 -10.73 -13.27 22.22
N GLU A 87 -10.76 -13.80 23.45
CA GLU A 87 -10.41 -15.18 23.76
C GLU A 87 -11.28 -16.23 23.05
N ASN A 88 -12.47 -15.83 22.62
CA ASN A 88 -13.43 -16.71 21.92
C ASN A 88 -13.43 -16.48 20.40
N ASN A 89 -12.58 -15.61 19.85
CA ASN A 89 -12.47 -15.34 18.41
C ASN A 89 -11.09 -15.72 17.90
N ASP A 90 -11.03 -16.50 16.82
CA ASP A 90 -9.78 -16.95 16.19
C ASP A 90 -9.49 -16.26 14.84
N THR A 91 -10.46 -15.52 14.31
CA THR A 91 -10.44 -15.01 12.94
C THR A 91 -10.43 -13.49 12.93
N LEU A 92 -9.41 -12.92 12.30
CA LEU A 92 -9.34 -11.50 11.96
C LEU A 92 -10.10 -11.25 10.66
N VAL A 93 -11.06 -10.33 10.68
CA VAL A 93 -11.80 -9.88 9.50
C VAL A 93 -11.37 -8.46 9.15
N ALA A 94 -10.77 -8.26 7.99
CA ALA A 94 -10.34 -6.95 7.52
C ALA A 94 -11.13 -6.52 6.27
N ARG A 95 -11.68 -5.30 6.29
CA ARG A 95 -12.56 -4.79 5.22
C ARG A 95 -12.14 -3.41 4.73
N PHE A 96 -12.13 -3.19 3.43
CA PHE A 96 -11.96 -1.87 2.82
C PHE A 96 -12.70 -1.78 1.48
N SER A 97 -12.84 -0.57 0.95
CA SER A 97 -13.26 -0.36 -0.43
C SER A 97 -12.12 0.22 -1.27
N LEU A 98 -12.05 -0.22 -2.53
CA LEU A 98 -11.15 0.32 -3.55
C LEU A 98 -11.99 0.84 -4.71
N LYS A 99 -12.04 2.15 -4.87
CA LYS A 99 -12.64 2.81 -6.03
C LYS A 99 -11.58 2.97 -7.11
N VAL A 100 -11.93 2.62 -8.34
CA VAL A 100 -11.05 2.72 -9.50
C VAL A 100 -11.56 3.85 -10.40
N LEU A 101 -10.74 4.89 -10.56
CA LEU A 101 -11.07 6.10 -11.31
C LEU A 101 -10.45 6.06 -12.72
N PRO A 102 -11.09 6.68 -13.72
CA PRO A 102 -10.59 6.71 -15.10
C PRO A 102 -9.18 7.31 -15.20
N PHE A 103 -8.26 6.56 -15.81
CA PHE A 103 -6.90 6.97 -16.10
C PHE A 103 -6.83 7.51 -17.54
N THR A 104 -7.04 8.82 -17.68
CA THR A 104 -7.10 9.50 -18.98
C THR A 104 -5.79 10.20 -19.36
N GLY A 105 -4.80 10.21 -18.47
CA GLY A 105 -3.56 10.98 -18.64
C GLY A 105 -3.71 12.49 -18.40
N LYS A 106 -4.93 13.00 -18.18
CA LYS A 106 -5.14 14.41 -17.89
C LYS A 106 -4.67 14.77 -16.48
N PRO A 107 -3.69 15.68 -16.32
CA PRO A 107 -3.30 16.16 -15.00
C PRO A 107 -4.39 17.03 -14.38
N ASN A 108 -4.47 17.04 -13.05
CA ASN A 108 -5.37 17.94 -12.31
C ASN A 108 -4.84 19.38 -12.32
N VAL A 109 -3.52 19.53 -12.35
CA VAL A 109 -2.85 20.83 -12.44
C VAL A 109 -1.68 20.70 -13.41
N CYS A 110 -1.64 21.55 -14.42
CA CYS A 110 -0.48 21.77 -15.29
C CYS A 110 -0.39 23.25 -15.67
N ASN A 111 0.79 23.84 -15.53
CA ASN A 111 1.01 25.25 -15.86
C ASN A 111 1.56 25.51 -17.28
N ASP A 112 1.72 24.46 -18.09
CA ASP A 112 2.15 24.55 -19.49
C ASP A 112 1.21 23.70 -20.36
N GLN A 113 0.44 24.36 -21.24
CA GLN A 113 -0.57 23.71 -22.07
C GLN A 113 0.01 22.88 -23.20
N ASP A 114 1.16 23.27 -23.76
CA ASP A 114 1.83 22.50 -24.81
C ASP A 114 2.41 21.21 -24.20
N TYR A 115 2.98 21.31 -23.00
CA TYR A 115 3.46 20.14 -22.25
C TYR A 115 2.30 19.21 -21.87
N GLN A 116 1.18 19.76 -21.40
CA GLN A 116 -0.01 18.98 -21.08
C GLN A 116 -0.52 18.18 -22.30
N GLN A 117 -0.62 18.82 -23.47
CA GLN A 117 -1.06 18.13 -24.70
C GLN A 117 -0.11 16.99 -25.09
N ALA A 118 1.20 17.21 -25.02
CA ALA A 118 2.19 16.18 -25.34
C ALA A 118 2.11 15.00 -24.37
N LEU A 119 1.94 15.27 -23.07
CA LEU A 119 1.76 14.27 -22.03
C LEU A 119 0.49 13.45 -22.25
N GLU A 120 -0.65 14.12 -22.46
CA GLU A 120 -1.94 13.47 -22.70
C GLU A 120 -1.86 12.56 -23.94
N GLN A 121 -1.14 13.00 -24.98
CA GLN A 121 -0.88 12.17 -26.16
C GLN A 121 -0.06 10.92 -25.83
N VAL A 122 1.03 11.05 -25.06
CA VAL A 122 1.85 9.91 -24.61
C VAL A 122 1.01 8.87 -23.86
N VAL A 123 0.14 9.32 -22.94
CA VAL A 123 -0.74 8.41 -22.19
C VAL A 123 -1.79 7.76 -23.09
N THR A 124 -2.39 8.54 -24.00
CA THR A 124 -3.37 8.03 -24.99
C THR A 124 -2.74 6.97 -25.89
N ASP A 125 -1.53 7.22 -26.38
CA ASP A 125 -0.79 6.29 -27.22
C ASP A 125 -0.46 4.99 -26.47
N TYR A 126 -0.01 5.10 -25.20
CA TYR A 126 0.20 3.93 -24.34
C TYR A 126 -1.08 3.10 -24.15
N ILE A 127 -2.20 3.75 -23.82
CA ILE A 127 -3.48 3.07 -23.60
C ILE A 127 -3.94 2.37 -24.88
N SER A 128 -3.78 3.00 -26.04
CA SER A 128 -4.20 2.42 -27.32
C SER A 128 -3.31 1.26 -27.79
N THR A 129 -2.02 1.26 -27.44
CA THR A 129 -1.04 0.27 -27.91
C THR A 129 -0.81 -0.88 -26.94
N GLN A 130 -0.60 -0.57 -25.65
CA GLN A 130 -0.30 -1.55 -24.60
C GLN A 130 -1.54 -1.86 -23.74
N GLY A 131 -2.43 -0.88 -23.57
CA GLY A 131 -3.54 -0.98 -22.63
C GLY A 131 -3.10 -0.97 -21.17
N VAL A 132 -4.07 -1.19 -20.28
CA VAL A 132 -3.86 -1.22 -18.81
C VAL A 132 -3.94 -2.62 -18.23
N ASP A 133 -4.03 -3.65 -19.08
CA ASP A 133 -4.21 -5.06 -18.69
C ASP A 133 -3.13 -5.54 -17.71
N GLU A 134 -1.86 -5.30 -18.00
CA GLU A 134 -0.76 -5.75 -17.13
C GLU A 134 -0.80 -5.06 -15.76
N LEU A 135 -1.12 -3.76 -15.71
CA LEU A 135 -1.27 -3.03 -14.46
C LEU A 135 -2.47 -3.54 -13.66
N ALA A 136 -3.63 -3.65 -14.30
CA ALA A 136 -4.87 -4.13 -13.69
C ALA A 136 -4.70 -5.55 -13.11
N ARG A 137 -4.03 -6.44 -13.85
CA ARG A 137 -3.71 -7.80 -13.44
C ARG A 137 -2.81 -7.84 -12.20
N ARG A 138 -1.75 -7.04 -12.15
CA ARG A 138 -0.86 -6.98 -10.97
C ARG A 138 -1.55 -6.40 -9.74
N TYR A 139 -2.40 -5.39 -9.92
CA TYR A 139 -3.23 -4.86 -8.83
C TYR A 139 -4.22 -5.92 -8.32
N ALA A 140 -4.89 -6.65 -9.22
CA ALA A 140 -5.82 -7.73 -8.87
C ALA A 140 -5.14 -8.83 -8.06
N ILE A 141 -3.93 -9.25 -8.46
CA ILE A 141 -3.14 -10.24 -7.71
C ILE A 141 -2.88 -9.75 -6.28
N ASN A 142 -2.50 -8.48 -6.10
CA ASN A 142 -2.25 -7.93 -4.77
C ASN A 142 -3.52 -7.75 -3.91
N VAL A 143 -4.68 -7.56 -4.55
CA VAL A 143 -5.98 -7.61 -3.85
C VAL A 143 -6.25 -9.03 -3.34
N LEU A 144 -6.09 -10.03 -4.21
CA LEU A 144 -6.45 -11.42 -3.93
C LEU A 144 -5.44 -12.17 -3.05
N ASN A 145 -4.15 -11.85 -3.12
CA ASN A 145 -3.10 -12.50 -2.31
C ASN A 145 -3.02 -11.95 -0.87
N ALA A 146 -3.90 -11.01 -0.52
CA ALA A 146 -4.00 -10.36 0.78
C ALA A 146 -2.69 -9.70 1.25
N ARG A 147 -1.82 -9.23 0.35
CA ARG A 147 -0.60 -8.48 0.74
C ARG A 147 -0.91 -7.28 1.63
N TRP A 148 -2.07 -6.67 1.42
CA TRP A 148 -2.57 -5.53 2.18
C TRP A 148 -2.87 -5.83 3.65
N LEU A 149 -2.86 -7.09 4.10
CA LEU A 149 -2.86 -7.45 5.52
C LEU A 149 -1.50 -7.20 6.21
N TRP A 150 -0.43 -6.97 5.44
CA TRP A 150 0.93 -6.76 5.96
C TRP A 150 1.32 -7.84 6.97
N ARG A 151 1.66 -7.46 8.21
CA ARG A 151 2.07 -8.38 9.27
C ARG A 151 0.96 -9.35 9.68
N ASN A 152 -0.31 -8.96 9.53
CA ASN A 152 -1.44 -9.85 9.83
C ASN A 152 -1.54 -11.03 8.85
N ARG A 153 -0.83 -11.02 7.71
CA ARG A 153 -0.74 -12.15 6.79
C ARG A 153 0.22 -13.24 7.27
N VAL A 154 1.15 -12.92 8.17
CA VAL A 154 2.25 -13.80 8.54
C VAL A 154 1.80 -14.75 9.64
N GLY A 155 2.02 -16.05 9.45
CA GLY A 155 1.67 -17.07 10.46
C GLY A 155 0.19 -17.39 10.56
N THR A 156 -0.61 -17.03 9.54
CA THR A 156 -2.04 -17.37 9.47
C THR A 156 -2.25 -18.79 8.94
N GLU A 157 -3.23 -19.51 9.50
CA GLU A 157 -3.58 -20.86 9.07
C GLU A 157 -4.18 -20.86 7.67
N SER A 158 -5.08 -19.93 7.38
CA SER A 158 -5.69 -19.70 6.06
C SER A 158 -6.16 -18.25 5.95
N ILE A 159 -6.34 -17.77 4.71
CA ILE A 159 -6.86 -16.42 4.46
C ILE A 159 -7.89 -16.48 3.35
N ASN A 160 -9.17 -16.47 3.71
CA ASN A 160 -10.25 -16.37 2.73
C ASN A 160 -10.38 -14.92 2.27
N VAL A 161 -10.38 -14.66 0.96
CA VAL A 161 -10.58 -13.31 0.41
C VAL A 161 -11.84 -13.27 -0.43
N THR A 162 -12.70 -12.29 -0.17
CA THR A 162 -13.89 -12.02 -0.97
C THR A 162 -13.83 -10.61 -1.56
N VAL A 163 -14.12 -10.50 -2.85
CA VAL A 163 -14.20 -9.24 -3.59
C VAL A 163 -15.58 -9.12 -4.22
N LYS A 164 -16.30 -8.04 -3.93
CA LYS A 164 -17.62 -7.75 -4.51
C LYS A 164 -17.58 -6.51 -5.39
N CYS A 165 -18.19 -6.58 -6.56
CA CYS A 165 -18.32 -5.46 -7.51
C CYS A 165 -19.56 -5.66 -8.38
N ASN A 166 -20.37 -4.62 -8.58
CA ASN A 166 -21.55 -4.62 -9.47
C ASN A 166 -22.48 -5.85 -9.29
N GLY A 167 -22.75 -6.24 -8.04
CA GLY A 167 -23.60 -7.40 -7.70
C GLY A 167 -22.94 -8.77 -7.89
N LYS A 168 -21.71 -8.83 -8.44
CA LYS A 168 -20.91 -10.05 -8.56
C LYS A 168 -20.01 -10.22 -7.33
N THR A 169 -19.72 -11.47 -7.01
CA THR A 169 -18.84 -11.85 -5.89
C THR A 169 -17.80 -12.85 -6.37
N ILE A 170 -16.55 -12.60 -6.01
CA ILE A 170 -15.41 -13.51 -6.20
C ILE A 170 -14.91 -13.89 -4.82
N SER A 171 -14.67 -15.18 -4.59
CA SER A 171 -14.17 -15.71 -3.33
C SER A 171 -13.01 -16.67 -3.58
N VAL A 172 -11.95 -16.50 -2.80
CA VAL A 172 -10.74 -17.33 -2.81
C VAL A 172 -10.59 -17.92 -1.42
N ASP A 173 -10.53 -19.24 -1.32
CA ASP A 173 -10.49 -19.94 -0.02
C ASP A 173 -9.15 -19.74 0.72
N ASP A 174 -8.03 -19.66 0.00
CA ASP A 174 -6.75 -19.31 0.62
C ASP A 174 -5.91 -18.41 -0.29
N ALA A 175 -5.84 -17.13 0.06
CA ALA A 175 -5.00 -16.11 -0.58
C ALA A 175 -3.50 -16.45 -0.58
N LYS A 176 -3.04 -17.38 0.26
CA LYS A 176 -1.64 -17.84 0.26
C LYS A 176 -1.28 -18.69 -0.96
N THR A 177 -2.28 -19.20 -1.69
CA THR A 177 -2.09 -19.86 -2.98
C THR A 177 -1.52 -18.92 -4.05
N TYR A 178 -1.76 -17.62 -3.92
CA TYR A 178 -1.14 -16.61 -4.77
C TYR A 178 0.18 -16.12 -4.18
N GLY A 179 1.22 -16.15 -5.02
CA GLY A 179 2.55 -15.70 -4.66
C GLY A 179 2.61 -14.21 -4.30
N LEU A 180 3.60 -13.85 -3.47
CA LEU A 180 3.95 -12.46 -3.17
C LEU A 180 5.17 -11.96 -3.95
N LYS A 181 5.85 -12.81 -4.72
CA LYS A 181 7.15 -12.48 -5.34
C LYS A 181 7.10 -12.33 -6.86
N ASP A 182 6.10 -12.92 -7.49
CA ASP A 182 5.91 -12.86 -8.93
C ASP A 182 4.44 -12.60 -9.26
N PHE A 183 4.19 -12.34 -10.53
CA PHE A 183 2.87 -12.11 -11.08
C PHE A 183 2.63 -13.07 -12.24
N ASN A 184 2.95 -14.35 -12.07
CA ASN A 184 2.80 -15.33 -13.16
C ASN A 184 1.53 -16.19 -13.03
N SER A 185 0.78 -16.04 -11.94
CA SER A 185 -0.47 -16.75 -11.72
C SER A 185 -1.52 -16.41 -12.79
N ASP A 186 -2.05 -17.46 -13.43
CA ASP A 186 -3.16 -17.41 -14.35
C ASP A 186 -4.36 -18.12 -13.70
N ASP A 187 -5.32 -17.35 -13.21
CA ASP A 187 -6.50 -17.82 -12.49
C ASP A 187 -7.73 -16.99 -12.88
N ALA A 188 -8.89 -17.64 -12.97
CA ALA A 188 -10.12 -16.99 -13.40
C ALA A 188 -10.58 -15.86 -12.44
N HIS A 189 -10.34 -16.00 -11.14
CA HIS A 189 -10.60 -14.96 -10.15
C HIS A 189 -9.69 -13.75 -10.35
N ILE A 190 -8.39 -13.98 -10.61
CA ILE A 190 -7.45 -12.90 -10.96
C ILE A 190 -7.96 -12.18 -12.20
N LYS A 191 -8.31 -12.93 -13.26
CA LYS A 191 -8.80 -12.34 -14.50
C LYS A 191 -10.06 -11.50 -14.25
N GLN A 192 -11.03 -12.01 -13.49
CA GLN A 192 -12.28 -11.28 -13.25
C GLN A 192 -12.06 -9.99 -12.44
N VAL A 193 -11.20 -9.99 -11.42
CA VAL A 193 -10.88 -8.78 -10.66
C VAL A 193 -10.06 -7.80 -11.51
N ALA A 194 -9.14 -8.30 -12.33
CA ALA A 194 -8.38 -7.50 -13.28
C ALA A 194 -9.28 -6.83 -14.32
N ASP A 195 -10.27 -7.55 -14.86
CA ASP A 195 -11.25 -7.00 -15.81
C ASP A 195 -12.04 -5.85 -15.18
N TRP A 196 -12.43 -5.95 -13.90
CA TRP A 196 -13.09 -4.84 -13.19
C TRP A 196 -12.15 -3.64 -13.02
N ILE A 197 -10.91 -3.85 -12.59
CA ILE A 197 -9.94 -2.75 -12.43
C ILE A 197 -9.67 -2.10 -13.79
N LYS A 198 -9.51 -2.89 -14.85
CA LYS A 198 -9.34 -2.40 -16.23
C LYS A 198 -10.52 -1.54 -16.67
N ALA A 199 -11.76 -2.01 -16.51
CA ALA A 199 -12.96 -1.24 -16.87
C ALA A 199 -13.01 0.12 -16.15
N GLY A 200 -12.64 0.16 -14.87
CA GLY A 200 -12.57 1.41 -14.10
C GLY A 200 -11.46 2.34 -14.57
N LEU A 201 -10.27 1.81 -14.88
CA LEU A 201 -9.14 2.60 -15.40
C LEU A 201 -9.42 3.13 -16.81
N ASN A 202 -10.11 2.38 -17.65
CA ASN A 202 -10.54 2.86 -18.97
C ASN A 202 -11.67 3.89 -18.89
N GLY A 203 -12.39 3.94 -17.76
CA GLY A 203 -13.61 4.74 -17.62
C GLY A 203 -14.82 4.14 -18.34
N ASP A 204 -14.78 2.84 -18.63
CA ASP A 204 -15.88 2.10 -19.26
C ASP A 204 -17.06 1.95 -18.28
N GLU A 205 -16.77 1.78 -16.98
CA GLU A 205 -17.76 1.60 -15.92
C GLU A 205 -17.34 2.30 -14.62
N PHE A 206 -18.31 2.63 -13.77
CA PHE A 206 -18.02 2.98 -12.37
C PHE A 206 -17.67 1.71 -11.60
N ILE A 207 -16.45 1.65 -11.07
CA ILE A 207 -15.94 0.47 -10.37
C ILE A 207 -15.59 0.82 -8.92
N ILE A 208 -16.21 0.08 -8.01
CA ILE A 208 -15.85 0.03 -6.60
C ILE A 208 -15.81 -1.43 -6.15
N LEU A 209 -14.64 -1.85 -5.68
CA LEU A 209 -14.41 -3.17 -5.12
C LEU A 209 -14.61 -3.10 -3.61
N TYR A 210 -15.50 -3.92 -3.07
CA TYR A 210 -15.60 -4.16 -1.63
C TYR A 210 -14.81 -5.42 -1.31
N VAL A 211 -13.71 -5.25 -0.58
CA VAL A 211 -12.74 -6.32 -0.30
C VAL A 211 -12.83 -6.70 1.17
N GLU A 212 -12.93 -8.00 1.43
CA GLU A 212 -12.89 -8.59 2.76
C GLU A 212 -11.84 -9.71 2.77
N ALA A 213 -11.03 -9.77 3.82
CA ALA A 213 -10.24 -10.95 4.16
C ALA A 213 -10.63 -11.48 5.53
N GLN A 214 -10.77 -12.80 5.64
CA GLN A 214 -10.93 -13.53 6.90
C GLN A 214 -9.68 -14.39 7.11
N ALA A 215 -8.82 -13.96 8.02
CA ALA A 215 -7.56 -14.62 8.32
C ALA A 215 -7.66 -15.37 9.65
N ILE A 216 -7.56 -16.70 9.61
CA ILE A 216 -7.56 -17.54 10.81
C ILE A 216 -6.16 -17.44 11.44
N ILE A 217 -6.09 -16.79 12.61
CA ILE A 217 -4.83 -16.51 13.32
C ILE A 217 -4.74 -17.23 14.68
N GLY A 218 -5.88 -17.62 15.26
CA GLY A 218 -5.97 -18.31 16.54
C GLY A 218 -6.57 -17.44 17.65
N TYR A 219 -7.17 -18.11 18.63
CA TYR A 219 -7.87 -17.48 19.75
C TYR A 219 -6.98 -16.51 20.53
N GLY A 220 -7.47 -15.28 20.76
CA GLY A 220 -6.80 -14.28 21.58
C GLY A 220 -5.50 -13.69 21.00
N GLN A 221 -5.15 -13.98 19.74
CA GLN A 221 -3.87 -13.57 19.16
C GLN A 221 -3.77 -12.07 18.91
N GLU A 222 -2.54 -11.54 18.97
CA GLU A 222 -2.25 -10.13 18.67
C GLU A 222 -2.43 -9.85 17.17
N VAL A 223 -3.09 -8.74 16.86
CA VAL A 223 -3.22 -8.21 15.51
C VAL A 223 -2.47 -6.88 15.39
N TYR A 224 -2.21 -6.48 14.15
CA TYR A 224 -1.26 -5.41 13.81
C TYR A 224 -1.92 -4.30 12.99
N PRO A 225 -2.63 -3.37 13.64
CA PRO A 225 -3.13 -2.14 13.03
C PRO A 225 -2.00 -1.24 12.52
N SER A 226 -2.34 -0.14 11.84
CA SER A 226 -1.39 0.93 11.60
C SER A 226 -0.90 1.56 12.90
N GLN A 227 0.34 2.06 12.90
CA GLN A 227 0.90 2.82 14.02
C GLN A 227 0.91 4.31 13.66
N GLU A 228 0.53 5.15 14.62
CA GLU A 228 0.62 6.61 14.50
C GLU A 228 2.04 7.11 14.79
N LEU A 229 2.44 8.15 14.07
CA LEU A 229 3.68 8.86 14.36
C LEU A 229 3.39 9.96 15.38
N ILE A 230 3.88 9.79 16.61
CA ILE A 230 3.80 10.82 17.64
C ILE A 230 4.94 11.81 17.42
N LEU A 231 4.62 13.01 16.92
CA LEU A 231 5.59 14.08 16.72
C LEU A 231 5.83 14.92 17.99
N ASP A 232 4.90 14.87 18.94
CA ASP A 232 4.96 15.66 20.17
C ASP A 232 5.76 14.94 21.27
N THR A 233 6.79 15.60 21.78
CA THR A 233 7.77 15.03 22.73
C THR A 233 7.25 14.86 24.16
N GLY A 234 6.04 15.32 24.46
CA GLY A 234 5.44 15.25 25.81
C GLY A 234 4.75 13.93 26.17
N SER A 235 4.51 13.04 25.20
CA SER A 235 3.78 11.79 25.44
C SER A 235 4.63 10.73 26.16
N LYS A 236 4.09 10.15 27.23
CA LYS A 236 4.70 9.00 27.93
C LYS A 236 4.38 7.64 27.26
N LYS A 237 3.59 7.63 26.18
CA LYS A 237 3.20 6.41 25.45
C LYS A 237 4.15 6.19 24.27
N SER A 238 4.82 5.04 24.23
CA SER A 238 5.86 4.74 23.23
C SER A 238 5.31 4.14 21.92
N LYS A 239 4.05 3.67 21.93
CA LYS A 239 3.36 3.12 20.77
C LYS A 239 1.89 3.54 20.79
N VAL A 240 1.44 4.26 19.77
CA VAL A 240 0.04 4.62 19.54
C VAL A 240 -0.44 3.94 18.27
N LEU A 241 -1.56 3.24 18.34
CA LEU A 241 -2.16 2.58 17.17
C LEU A 241 -3.26 3.45 16.56
N TYR A 242 -3.42 3.32 15.24
CA TYR A 242 -4.41 4.04 14.46
C TYR A 242 -5.83 3.58 14.79
N ARG A 243 -6.72 4.55 15.01
CA ARG A 243 -8.13 4.39 15.34
C ARG A 243 -8.98 4.94 14.19
N VAL A 244 -9.92 4.15 13.69
CA VAL A 244 -10.67 4.50 12.46
C VAL A 244 -11.88 5.38 12.71
N SER A 245 -12.36 5.46 13.95
CA SER A 245 -13.53 6.27 14.29
C SER A 245 -13.21 7.27 15.38
N ASP A 246 -13.70 8.48 15.21
CA ASP A 246 -13.82 9.52 16.23
C ASP A 246 -15.23 9.53 16.86
N LYS A 247 -16.11 8.63 16.42
CA LYS A 247 -17.47 8.55 16.93
C LYS A 247 -17.45 8.00 18.36
N LYS A 248 -18.20 8.69 19.22
CA LYS A 248 -18.41 8.32 20.62
C LYS A 248 -18.93 6.88 20.75
N GLY A 249 -18.19 6.04 21.49
CA GLY A 249 -18.44 4.61 21.66
C GLY A 249 -17.73 3.67 20.68
N SER A 250 -16.92 4.20 19.76
CA SER A 250 -16.12 3.41 18.79
C SER A 250 -14.70 3.96 18.60
N GLU A 251 -14.26 4.82 19.53
CA GLU A 251 -13.01 5.55 19.46
C GLU A 251 -11.79 4.62 19.44
N ASP A 252 -11.91 3.42 19.98
CA ASP A 252 -10.80 2.46 20.07
C ASP A 252 -10.82 1.40 18.97
N ASN A 253 -11.67 1.53 17.94
CA ASN A 253 -11.72 0.55 16.85
C ASN A 253 -10.45 0.60 16.00
N ALA A 254 -9.80 -0.56 15.91
CA ALA A 254 -8.53 -0.71 15.20
C ALA A 254 -8.70 -0.66 13.68
N GLY A 255 -7.69 -0.10 13.00
CA GLY A 255 -7.63 -0.15 11.54
C GLY A 255 -6.25 -0.02 10.94
N MET A 256 -6.21 -0.08 9.62
CA MET A 256 -5.01 0.18 8.84
C MET A 256 -5.26 1.38 7.93
N HIS A 257 -4.29 2.29 7.89
CA HIS A 257 -4.38 3.48 7.07
C HIS A 257 -4.54 3.13 5.59
N SER A 258 -5.41 3.86 4.89
CA SER A 258 -5.63 3.78 3.45
C SER A 258 -4.33 3.82 2.64
N GLN A 259 -3.38 4.71 2.95
CA GLN A 259 -2.09 4.78 2.25
C GLN A 259 -1.22 3.52 2.43
N LYS A 260 -1.36 2.81 3.56
CA LYS A 260 -0.65 1.56 3.83
C LYS A 260 -1.27 0.39 3.04
N VAL A 261 -2.60 0.36 2.94
CA VAL A 261 -3.32 -0.58 2.06
C VAL A 261 -2.98 -0.31 0.59
N SER A 262 -3.07 0.95 0.15
CA SER A 262 -2.72 1.40 -1.20
C SER A 262 -1.27 1.03 -1.57
N ASN A 263 -0.30 1.25 -0.68
CA ASN A 263 1.10 0.86 -0.89
C ASN A 263 1.25 -0.64 -1.20
N ALA A 264 0.54 -1.50 -0.46
CA ALA A 264 0.55 -2.94 -0.72
C ALA A 264 -0.06 -3.32 -2.08
N ILE A 265 -1.18 -2.69 -2.45
CA ILE A 265 -1.82 -2.93 -3.75
C ILE A 265 -0.90 -2.51 -4.91
N ARG A 266 -0.22 -1.36 -4.81
CA ARG A 266 0.71 -0.88 -5.84
C ARG A 266 2.14 -1.42 -5.74
N THR A 267 2.36 -2.46 -4.95
CA THR A 267 3.64 -3.20 -4.92
C THR A 267 3.74 -4.09 -6.16
N ILE A 268 3.92 -3.49 -7.33
CA ILE A 268 3.84 -4.19 -8.62
C ILE A 268 5.12 -4.07 -9.45
N ASP A 269 6.07 -3.23 -9.02
CA ASP A 269 7.27 -2.94 -9.77
C ASP A 269 8.28 -4.09 -9.67
N THR A 270 8.39 -4.88 -10.73
CA THR A 270 9.45 -5.88 -10.91
C THR A 270 10.37 -5.49 -12.08
N TRP A 271 10.33 -4.23 -12.49
CA TRP A 271 10.98 -3.74 -13.71
C TRP A 271 12.17 -2.82 -13.42
N TYR A 272 12.59 -2.74 -12.16
CA TYR A 272 13.78 -1.98 -11.79
C TYR A 272 15.05 -2.80 -12.07
N PRO A 273 16.23 -2.16 -12.24
CA PRO A 273 17.48 -2.88 -12.48
C PRO A 273 17.74 -3.97 -11.43
N ASP A 274 18.08 -5.18 -11.88
CA ASP A 274 18.36 -6.35 -11.03
C ASP A 274 17.23 -6.72 -10.07
N ALA A 275 15.97 -6.62 -10.51
CA ALA A 275 14.80 -6.90 -9.68
C ALA A 275 14.81 -8.31 -9.05
N GLN A 276 14.71 -8.34 -7.71
CA GLN A 276 14.70 -9.59 -6.92
C GLN A 276 13.34 -9.86 -6.27
N PHE A 277 12.55 -8.81 -6.08
CA PHE A 277 11.23 -8.85 -5.46
C PHE A 277 10.43 -7.63 -5.92
N PRO A 278 9.09 -7.71 -5.96
CA PRO A 278 8.26 -6.57 -6.30
C PRO A 278 8.37 -5.48 -5.25
N ILE A 279 8.52 -4.23 -5.68
CA ILE A 279 8.47 -3.05 -4.82
C ILE A 279 7.24 -2.20 -5.12
N ALA A 280 6.85 -1.37 -4.14
CA ALA A 280 5.84 -0.34 -4.34
C ALA A 280 6.29 0.61 -5.46
N ILE A 281 5.41 0.86 -6.42
CA ILE A 281 5.65 1.85 -7.49
C ILE A 281 5.89 3.20 -6.83
N GLU A 282 7.10 3.73 -6.96
CA GLU A 282 7.52 5.03 -6.46
C GLU A 282 8.44 5.70 -7.49
N PRO A 283 8.48 7.06 -7.55
CA PRO A 283 9.30 7.78 -8.54
C PRO A 283 10.79 7.41 -8.56
N TYR A 284 11.34 7.02 -7.40
CA TYR A 284 12.73 6.59 -7.25
C TYR A 284 12.87 5.11 -6.81
N GLY A 285 11.77 4.34 -6.84
CA GLY A 285 11.77 2.96 -6.35
C GLY A 285 12.23 2.84 -4.89
N ALA A 286 11.77 3.74 -4.03
CA ALA A 286 12.23 3.83 -2.64
C ALA A 286 11.57 2.76 -1.75
N VAL A 287 12.39 1.98 -1.04
CA VAL A 287 11.95 1.03 -0.02
C VAL A 287 12.54 1.47 1.33
N THR A 288 11.71 2.15 2.12
CA THR A 288 12.14 2.80 3.37
C THR A 288 12.68 1.83 4.41
N THR A 289 12.14 0.62 4.49
CA THR A 289 12.61 -0.44 5.41
C THR A 289 14.01 -0.94 5.08
N LEU A 290 14.43 -0.83 3.81
CA LEU A 290 15.78 -1.18 3.35
C LEU A 290 16.70 0.04 3.22
N GLY A 291 16.18 1.25 3.47
CA GLY A 291 16.93 2.50 3.25
C GLY A 291 17.48 2.65 1.83
N THR A 292 16.83 2.03 0.84
CA THR A 292 17.37 1.88 -0.52
C THR A 292 16.40 2.44 -1.55
N ALA A 293 16.93 3.19 -2.53
CA ALA A 293 16.21 3.58 -3.74
C ALA A 293 16.74 2.74 -4.92
N PHE A 294 15.87 1.88 -5.47
CA PHE A 294 16.23 0.90 -6.51
C PHE A 294 16.30 1.50 -7.92
N ARG A 295 15.64 2.64 -8.15
CA ARG A 295 15.66 3.36 -9.42
C ARG A 295 16.45 4.66 -9.26
N GLN A 296 17.75 4.53 -9.06
CA GLN A 296 18.66 5.66 -8.91
C GLN A 296 18.70 6.50 -10.20
N PRO A 297 18.60 7.85 -10.14
CA PRO A 297 18.67 8.69 -11.33
C PRO A 297 19.94 8.53 -12.16
N LYS A 298 21.06 8.15 -11.52
CA LYS A 298 22.32 7.83 -12.21
C LYS A 298 22.16 6.72 -13.27
N ALA A 299 21.26 5.75 -13.03
CA ALA A 299 20.95 4.67 -13.96
C ALA A 299 19.95 5.07 -15.04
N LYS A 300 19.38 6.29 -14.98
CA LYS A 300 18.35 6.81 -15.91
C LYS A 300 17.08 5.96 -15.98
N MET A 301 16.78 5.23 -14.91
CA MET A 301 15.61 4.35 -14.78
C MET A 301 14.60 4.86 -13.74
N ASP A 302 14.80 6.07 -13.22
CA ASP A 302 13.83 6.76 -12.37
C ASP A 302 12.67 7.33 -13.21
N PHE A 303 11.56 7.63 -12.53
CA PHE A 303 10.37 8.15 -13.19
C PHE A 303 10.63 9.42 -13.99
N TYR A 304 11.34 10.41 -13.43
CA TYR A 304 11.51 11.70 -14.10
C TYR A 304 12.35 11.57 -15.37
N THR A 305 13.47 10.83 -15.30
CA THR A 305 14.28 10.62 -16.50
C THR A 305 13.52 9.90 -17.61
N LEU A 306 12.77 8.85 -17.29
CA LEU A 306 11.99 8.09 -18.28
C LEU A 306 10.83 8.95 -18.84
N PHE A 307 10.08 9.59 -17.95
CA PHE A 307 8.92 10.38 -18.29
C PHE A 307 9.27 11.62 -19.11
N ASP A 308 10.29 12.38 -18.71
CA ASP A 308 10.71 13.60 -19.40
C ASP A 308 11.26 13.28 -20.80
N ASN A 309 12.07 12.22 -20.95
CA ASN A 309 12.56 11.83 -22.28
C ASN A 309 11.40 11.40 -23.20
N TRP A 310 10.43 10.66 -22.66
CA TRP A 310 9.30 10.20 -23.45
C TRP A 310 8.41 11.37 -23.89
N VAL A 311 8.04 12.27 -22.97
CA VAL A 311 7.15 13.41 -23.26
C VAL A 311 7.85 14.49 -24.09
N LEU A 312 9.09 14.85 -23.76
CA LEU A 312 9.78 15.97 -24.40
C LEU A 312 10.42 15.61 -25.74
N LYS A 313 10.91 14.37 -25.88
CA LYS A 313 11.73 13.95 -27.03
C LYS A 313 11.05 12.88 -27.88
N GLY A 314 9.98 12.26 -27.40
CA GLY A 314 9.37 11.10 -28.04
C GLY A 314 10.19 9.82 -27.88
N ASP A 315 11.17 9.82 -26.95
CA ASP A 315 12.03 8.66 -26.68
C ASP A 315 11.25 7.67 -25.81
N ALA A 316 10.37 6.88 -26.43
CA ALA A 316 9.59 5.85 -25.74
C ALA A 316 10.51 4.79 -25.13
N PRO A 317 10.40 4.51 -23.81
CA PRO A 317 11.23 3.48 -23.18
C PRO A 317 10.67 2.08 -23.49
N ASP A 318 11.38 1.03 -23.07
CA ASP A 318 10.91 -0.35 -23.19
C ASP A 318 9.54 -0.53 -22.50
N VAL A 319 8.73 -1.46 -23.01
CA VAL A 319 7.32 -1.68 -22.58
C VAL A 319 7.19 -1.82 -21.05
N GLU A 320 8.10 -2.54 -20.42
CA GLU A 320 8.15 -2.70 -18.96
C GLU A 320 8.31 -1.37 -18.21
N GLN A 321 9.14 -0.48 -18.75
CA GLN A 321 9.35 0.86 -18.19
C GLN A 321 8.16 1.79 -18.48
N GLN A 322 7.44 1.57 -19.59
CA GLN A 322 6.18 2.26 -19.83
C GLN A 322 5.14 1.88 -18.76
N HIS A 323 5.01 0.58 -18.42
CA HIS A 323 4.15 0.15 -17.32
C HIS A 323 4.56 0.78 -15.99
N TYR A 324 5.85 0.86 -15.69
CA TYR A 324 6.36 1.55 -14.51
C TYR A 324 5.92 3.03 -14.48
N VAL A 325 6.17 3.79 -15.56
CA VAL A 325 5.80 5.21 -15.67
C VAL A 325 4.30 5.40 -15.48
N MET A 326 3.49 4.59 -16.15
CA MET A 326 2.02 4.66 -16.06
C MET A 326 1.52 4.26 -14.67
N GLY A 327 2.17 3.30 -14.02
CA GLY A 327 1.93 2.98 -12.61
C GLY A 327 2.18 4.16 -11.68
N VAL A 328 3.23 4.96 -11.93
CA VAL A 328 3.52 6.18 -11.13
C VAL A 328 2.45 7.25 -11.36
N LEU A 329 1.96 7.42 -12.60
CA LEU A 329 0.87 8.33 -12.90
C LEU A 329 -0.45 7.90 -12.23
N ILE A 330 -0.79 6.60 -12.28
CA ILE A 330 -1.97 6.02 -11.60
C ILE A 330 -1.89 6.17 -10.08
N ARG A 331 -0.69 6.06 -9.49
CA ARG A 331 -0.46 6.35 -8.07
C ARG A 331 -0.80 7.80 -7.74
N GLY A 332 -0.58 8.72 -8.68
CA GLY A 332 -0.74 10.15 -8.47
C GLY A 332 0.39 10.75 -7.64
N GLY A 333 0.42 12.08 -7.59
CA GLY A 333 1.44 12.84 -6.89
C GLY A 333 1.66 14.24 -7.46
N VAL A 334 2.55 14.98 -6.82
CA VAL A 334 3.02 16.29 -7.30
C VAL A 334 4.39 16.07 -7.95
N PHE A 335 4.50 16.35 -9.24
CA PHE A 335 5.66 16.05 -10.08
C PHE A 335 6.30 17.28 -10.73
N GLY A 336 5.79 18.48 -10.46
CA GLY A 336 6.35 19.71 -11.03
C GLY A 336 7.84 19.87 -10.70
N ALA A 337 8.62 20.36 -11.66
CA ALA A 337 10.00 20.75 -11.42
C ALA A 337 10.01 21.86 -10.37
N SER A 338 10.42 21.54 -9.13
CA SER A 338 10.47 22.52 -8.06
C SER A 338 11.39 23.67 -8.48
N GLY A 339 10.87 24.88 -8.58
CA GLY A 339 11.67 26.11 -8.79
C GLY A 339 12.52 26.50 -7.58
N LYS A 340 12.96 25.53 -6.78
CA LYS A 340 13.87 25.72 -5.65
C LYS A 340 15.27 25.29 -6.08
N GLU A 341 15.94 26.19 -6.76
CA GLU A 341 17.34 26.47 -6.41
C GLU A 341 17.37 27.27 -5.11
#